data_AF-A0A2V8G9W5-F1
#
_entry.id   AF-A0A2V8G9W5-F1
#
_cell.length_a   1.000
_cell.length_b   1.000
_cell.length_c   1.000
_cell.angle_alpha   90.00
_cell.angle_beta   90.00
_cell.angle_gamma   90.00
#
_symmetry.space_group_name_H-M   'P 1'
#
loop_
_entity.id
_entity.type
_entity.pdbx_description
1 polymer ?
#
loop_
_entity_poly.entity_id
_entity_poly.type
_entity_poly.pdbx_seq_one_letter_code
_entity_poly.pdbx_strand_id
1 'polypeptide(L)'
;MSTPPPGTEGTTHPHGSLHNPDVAHESSDINVRGVIWFLVTLVVVAALVYVSMWAMMRVLDKIEARNDPQVSPLAAPAGELPPEPRLQTTPWADLRVFRAAEEKALSSYGWIDQKNGVAYMPIEKAKELLLQRGLPARASADVMEGTYVASSGESDGGRSIPAGQPDQSSAVAAKPAPPSTPPAAAKKGGLQALGSKPKA
;
A
#
# COMPACT_ATOMS: atom_id res chain seq x y z
N MET A 1 -82.80 86.21 -19.01
CA MET A 1 -81.63 86.51 -18.15
C MET A 1 -80.91 85.20 -17.92
N SER A 2 -79.71 85.05 -18.49
CA SER A 2 -78.89 83.86 -18.36
C SER A 2 -77.51 84.29 -17.90
N THR A 3 -76.96 83.65 -16.87
CA THR A 3 -75.56 83.84 -16.45
C THR A 3 -74.88 82.47 -16.42
N PRO A 4 -73.76 82.28 -17.13
CA PRO A 4 -73.06 80.99 -17.21
C PRO A 4 -72.19 80.73 -15.97
N PRO A 5 -71.80 79.46 -15.71
CA PRO A 5 -70.84 79.14 -14.65
C PRO A 5 -69.41 79.59 -15.04
N PRO A 6 -68.72 80.37 -14.20
CA PRO A 6 -67.33 80.72 -14.44
C PRO A 6 -66.38 79.58 -14.04
N GLY A 7 -65.55 79.17 -15.00
CA GLY A 7 -64.10 79.01 -14.83
C GLY A 7 -63.57 77.99 -13.82
N THR A 8 -62.96 76.93 -14.34
CA THR A 8 -61.96 76.14 -13.60
C THR A 8 -60.70 76.98 -13.37
N GLU A 9 -60.64 77.73 -12.28
CA GLU A 9 -59.37 78.31 -11.83
C GLU A 9 -58.53 77.21 -11.16
N GLY A 10 -57.38 76.92 -11.77
CA GLY A 10 -56.44 75.95 -11.24
C GLY A 10 -55.76 76.49 -10.00
N THR A 11 -56.29 76.18 -8.83
CA THR A 11 -55.63 76.47 -7.54
C THR A 11 -54.30 75.72 -7.48
N THR A 12 -53.23 76.39 -7.86
CA THR A 12 -51.86 75.98 -7.55
C THR A 12 -51.67 76.08 -6.04
N HIS A 13 -52.09 75.04 -5.31
CA HIS A 13 -51.82 74.93 -3.89
C HIS A 13 -50.30 75.01 -3.70
N PRO A 14 -49.79 75.96 -2.90
CA PRO A 14 -48.37 75.94 -2.57
C PRO A 14 -48.11 74.65 -1.80
N HIS A 15 -47.29 73.76 -2.37
CA HIS A 15 -46.77 72.61 -1.66
C HIS A 15 -45.76 73.11 -0.61
N GLY A 16 -46.28 73.69 0.48
CA GLY A 16 -45.52 73.94 1.68
C GLY A 16 -44.86 72.62 2.09
N SER A 17 -43.56 72.65 2.36
CA SER A 17 -42.80 71.48 2.73
C SER A 17 -43.49 70.75 3.89
N LEU A 18 -43.90 69.50 3.67
CA LEU A 18 -44.45 68.63 4.70
C LEU A 18 -43.34 68.30 5.71
N HIS A 19 -43.14 69.20 6.66
CA HIS A 19 -42.23 69.03 7.77
C HIS A 19 -43.05 68.50 8.95
N ASN A 20 -42.84 67.23 9.31
CA ASN A 20 -43.50 66.64 10.46
C ASN A 20 -42.69 66.97 11.73
N PRO A 21 -43.15 67.87 12.62
CA PRO A 21 -42.37 68.30 13.78
C PRO A 21 -42.13 67.17 14.79
N ASP A 22 -42.92 66.11 14.74
CA ASP A 22 -42.80 64.94 15.61
C ASP A 22 -41.71 63.94 15.15
N VAL A 23 -41.09 64.16 13.99
CA VAL A 23 -39.96 63.33 13.50
C VAL A 23 -38.64 64.02 13.84
N ALA A 24 -38.19 63.83 15.08
CA ALA A 24 -36.83 64.16 15.48
C ALA A 24 -35.82 63.12 14.96
N HIS A 25 -34.65 63.57 14.49
CA HIS A 25 -33.57 62.66 14.12
C HIS A 25 -32.88 62.11 15.38
N GLU A 26 -32.98 60.80 15.60
CA GLU A 26 -32.21 60.11 16.65
C GLU A 26 -30.71 60.22 16.34
N SER A 27 -29.97 60.92 17.20
CA SER A 27 -28.59 61.34 16.90
C SER A 27 -27.54 60.30 17.28
N SER A 28 -27.92 59.08 17.71
CA SER A 28 -26.99 58.09 18.25
C SER A 28 -27.52 56.64 18.29
N ASP A 29 -27.87 56.05 17.14
CA ASP A 29 -28.21 54.61 17.04
C ASP A 29 -27.04 53.66 17.42
N ILE A 30 -25.79 54.15 17.46
CA ILE A 30 -24.61 53.31 17.70
C ILE A 30 -23.57 53.95 18.62
N ASN A 31 -23.06 53.18 19.57
CA ASN A 31 -21.99 53.59 20.47
C ASN A 31 -20.62 53.57 19.76
N VAL A 32 -20.31 54.63 19.01
CA VAL A 32 -19.05 54.82 18.26
C VAL A 32 -17.82 54.58 19.14
N ARG A 33 -17.84 55.03 20.41
CA ARG A 33 -16.72 54.83 21.34
C ARG A 33 -16.51 53.35 21.66
N GLY A 34 -17.59 52.58 21.83
CA GLY A 34 -17.53 51.12 21.99
C GLY A 34 -16.96 50.41 20.76
N VAL A 35 -17.39 50.82 19.55
CA VAL A 35 -16.86 50.27 18.28
C VAL A 35 -15.36 50.54 18.15
N ILE A 36 -14.88 51.75 18.46
CA ILE A 36 -13.46 52.09 18.43
C ILE A 36 -12.66 51.22 19.41
N TRP A 37 -13.11 51.07 20.67
CA TRP A 37 -12.44 50.21 21.65
C TRP A 37 -12.42 48.73 21.24
N PHE A 38 -13.50 48.24 20.62
CA PHE A 38 -13.53 46.88 20.05
C PHE A 38 -12.47 46.71 18.95
N LEU A 39 -12.40 47.63 17.98
CA LEU A 39 -11.42 47.58 16.89
C LEU A 39 -9.97 47.69 17.41
N VAL A 40 -9.70 48.58 18.36
CA VAL A 40 -8.38 48.69 19.01
C VAL A 40 -8.00 47.38 19.71
N THR A 41 -8.94 46.78 20.47
CA THR A 41 -8.71 45.51 21.15
C THR A 41 -8.45 44.38 20.16
N LEU A 42 -9.22 44.31 19.07
CA LEU A 42 -9.05 43.33 18.00
C LEU A 42 -7.65 43.41 17.36
N VAL A 43 -7.19 44.63 17.04
CA VAL A 43 -5.86 44.87 16.46
C VAL A 43 -4.75 44.50 17.45
N VAL A 44 -4.90 44.85 18.74
CA VAL A 44 -3.92 44.48 19.78
C VAL A 44 -3.82 42.97 19.95
N VAL A 45 -4.95 42.25 19.98
CA VAL A 45 -4.97 40.78 20.07
C VAL A 45 -4.37 40.14 18.82
N ALA A 46 -4.71 40.63 17.62
CA ALA A 46 -4.15 40.14 16.37
C ALA A 46 -2.62 40.35 16.29
N ALA A 47 -2.14 41.52 16.71
CA ALA A 47 -0.71 41.84 16.78
C ALA A 47 0.00 40.94 17.81
N LEU A 48 -0.61 40.67 18.96
CA LEU A 48 -0.05 39.76 19.98
C LEU A 48 0.05 38.32 19.48
N VAL A 49 -0.98 37.81 18.79
CA VAL A 49 -0.94 36.49 18.14
C VAL A 49 0.13 36.44 17.05
N TYR A 50 0.24 37.48 16.21
CA TYR A 50 1.27 37.58 15.18
C TYR A 50 2.69 37.57 15.77
N VAL A 51 2.96 38.40 16.80
CA VAL A 51 4.27 38.46 17.47
C VAL A 51 4.58 37.13 18.18
N SER A 52 3.59 36.49 18.80
CA SER A 52 3.74 35.16 19.42
C SER A 52 4.12 34.10 18.38
N MET A 53 3.40 34.04 17.26
CA MET A 53 3.68 33.10 16.16
C MET A 53 5.07 33.35 15.55
N TRP A 54 5.41 34.63 15.29
CA TRP A 54 6.72 35.02 14.77
C TRP A 54 7.86 34.64 15.73
N ALA A 55 7.67 34.86 17.04
CA ALA A 55 8.63 34.48 18.06
C ALA A 55 8.78 32.96 18.16
N MET A 56 7.68 32.20 18.05
CA MET A 56 7.69 30.74 18.03
C MET A 56 8.44 30.21 16.81
N MET A 57 8.16 30.71 15.60
CA MET A 57 8.91 30.35 14.39
C MET A 57 10.40 30.66 14.56
N ARG A 58 10.75 31.86 15.04
CA ARG A 58 12.14 32.25 15.37
C ARG A 58 12.82 31.40 16.44
N VAL A 59 12.07 30.66 17.26
CA VAL A 59 12.62 29.69 18.22
C VAL A 59 12.78 28.33 17.54
N LEU A 60 11.79 27.88 16.75
CA LEU A 60 11.89 26.64 15.96
C LEU A 60 13.08 26.71 14.97
N ASP A 61 13.25 27.80 14.22
CA ASP A 61 14.39 28.02 13.33
C ASP A 61 15.75 27.89 14.05
N LYS A 62 15.82 28.34 15.31
CA LYS A 62 17.03 28.24 16.14
C LYS A 62 17.24 26.86 16.74
N ILE A 63 16.17 26.10 16.95
CA ILE A 63 16.25 24.70 17.38
C ILE A 63 16.70 23.87 16.17
N GLU A 64 16.11 24.08 15.01
CA GLU A 64 16.50 23.41 13.76
C GLU A 64 17.95 23.74 13.40
N ALA A 65 18.38 25.01 13.37
CA ALA A 65 19.77 25.37 13.11
C ALA A 65 20.80 24.85 14.17
N ARG A 66 20.33 24.27 15.30
CA ARG A 66 21.17 23.57 16.29
C ARG A 66 21.08 22.05 16.17
N ASN A 67 19.96 21.54 15.68
CA ASN A 67 19.67 20.12 15.50
C ASN A 67 19.94 19.62 14.07
N ASP A 68 20.13 20.54 13.12
CA ASP A 68 20.52 20.29 11.74
C ASP A 68 21.75 19.38 11.79
N PRO A 69 21.59 18.09 11.41
CA PRO A 69 22.63 17.11 11.62
C PRO A 69 23.77 17.47 10.68
N GLN A 70 24.81 18.10 11.24
CA GLN A 70 26.13 18.34 10.66
C GLN A 70 26.40 17.24 9.65
N VAL A 71 26.34 17.59 8.35
CA VAL A 71 26.23 16.64 7.23
C VAL A 71 27.06 15.40 7.54
N SER A 72 26.35 14.28 7.76
CA SER A 72 26.96 13.07 8.30
C SER A 72 28.28 12.78 7.58
N PRO A 73 29.35 12.30 8.23
CA PRO A 73 30.56 11.89 7.52
C PRO A 73 30.33 10.79 6.46
N LEU A 74 29.13 10.20 6.43
CA LEU A 74 28.63 9.24 5.44
C LEU A 74 27.71 9.87 4.38
N ALA A 75 27.37 11.16 4.48
CA ALA A 75 26.63 11.88 3.46
C ALA A 75 27.55 12.11 2.27
N ALA A 76 27.21 11.52 1.12
CA ALA A 76 27.95 11.73 -0.12
C ALA A 76 27.99 13.25 -0.44
N PRO A 77 29.13 13.77 -0.95
CA PRO A 77 29.24 15.17 -1.30
C PRO A 77 28.16 15.54 -2.33
N ALA A 78 27.58 16.74 -2.19
CA ALA A 78 26.44 17.16 -3.00
C ALA A 78 26.76 17.07 -4.51
N GLY A 79 26.09 16.14 -5.21
CA GLY A 79 26.29 15.85 -6.62
C GLY A 79 26.86 14.46 -6.92
N GLU A 80 27.45 13.78 -5.93
CA GLU A 80 27.85 12.37 -6.07
C GLU A 80 26.65 11.46 -5.78
N LEU A 81 26.18 10.75 -6.81
CA LEU A 81 25.06 9.82 -6.64
C LEU A 81 25.53 8.61 -5.82
N PRO A 82 24.71 8.10 -4.88
CA PRO A 82 25.03 6.88 -4.14
C PRO A 82 25.40 5.71 -5.07
N PRO A 83 26.27 4.78 -4.63
CA PRO A 83 26.52 3.55 -5.36
C PRO A 83 25.22 2.77 -5.57
N GLU A 84 25.20 1.91 -6.59
CA GLU A 84 24.02 1.08 -6.86
C GLU A 84 23.82 0.01 -5.76
N PRO A 85 22.55 -0.32 -5.41
CA PRO A 85 21.30 0.10 -6.05
C PRO A 85 20.83 1.50 -5.63
N ARG A 86 20.53 2.35 -6.63
CA ARG A 86 19.99 3.70 -6.43
C ARG A 86 18.47 3.68 -6.35
N LEU A 87 17.87 4.69 -5.71
CA LEU A 87 16.41 4.88 -5.73
C LEU A 87 15.92 5.07 -7.17
N GLN A 88 15.08 4.15 -7.64
CA GLN A 88 14.53 4.18 -9.00
C GLN A 88 13.47 5.28 -9.14
N THR A 89 13.84 6.42 -9.70
CA THR A 89 12.93 7.57 -9.91
C THR A 89 12.06 7.45 -11.16
N THR A 90 12.43 6.60 -12.13
CA THR A 90 11.76 6.47 -13.44
C THR A 90 11.39 5.02 -13.81
N PRO A 91 10.66 4.27 -12.96
CA PRO A 91 10.34 2.85 -13.20
C PRO A 91 9.60 2.58 -14.51
N TRP A 92 8.80 3.55 -14.98
CA TRP A 92 8.07 3.49 -16.24
C TRP A 92 8.96 3.50 -17.49
N ALA A 93 10.15 4.11 -17.43
CA ALA A 93 11.12 4.08 -18.52
C ALA A 93 11.76 2.69 -18.63
N ASP A 94 12.14 2.11 -17.49
CA ASP A 94 12.77 0.79 -17.41
C ASP A 94 11.80 -0.31 -17.84
N LEU A 95 10.53 -0.24 -17.40
CA LEU A 95 9.48 -1.14 -17.86
C LEU A 95 9.22 -1.06 -19.38
N ARG A 96 9.41 0.10 -20.01
CA ARG A 96 9.30 0.24 -21.47
C ARG A 96 10.47 -0.42 -22.19
N VAL A 97 11.70 -0.30 -21.67
CA VAL A 97 12.88 -0.98 -22.21
C VAL A 97 12.73 -2.50 -22.06
N PHE A 98 12.29 -2.96 -20.88
CA PHE A 98 12.03 -4.37 -20.60
C PHE A 98 11.02 -4.98 -21.57
N ARG A 99 9.82 -4.38 -21.70
CA ARG A 99 8.80 -4.85 -22.66
C ARG A 99 9.28 -4.86 -24.10
N ALA A 100 10.07 -3.87 -24.52
CA ALA A 100 10.61 -3.83 -25.87
C ALA A 100 11.62 -4.97 -26.14
N ALA A 101 12.34 -5.42 -25.11
CA ALA A 101 13.21 -6.59 -25.20
C ALA A 101 12.41 -7.91 -25.24
N GLU A 102 11.37 -8.04 -24.41
CA GLU A 102 10.45 -9.20 -24.42
C GLU A 102 9.75 -9.34 -25.77
N GLU A 103 9.13 -8.27 -26.27
CA GLU A 103 8.43 -8.25 -27.57
C GLU A 103 9.36 -8.67 -28.72
N LYS A 104 10.62 -8.19 -28.70
CA LYS A 104 11.63 -8.58 -29.68
C LYS A 104 11.99 -10.07 -29.59
N ALA A 105 12.09 -10.63 -28.39
CA ALA A 105 12.36 -12.06 -28.21
C ALA A 105 11.18 -12.93 -28.66
N LEU A 106 9.94 -12.50 -28.40
CA LEU A 106 8.72 -13.21 -28.80
C LEU A 106 8.46 -13.19 -30.31
N SER A 107 8.86 -12.13 -31.00
CA SER A 107 8.58 -11.90 -32.43
C SER A 107 9.71 -12.33 -33.38
N SER A 108 10.88 -12.75 -32.87
CA SER A 108 12.05 -13.08 -33.69
C SER A 108 12.65 -14.48 -33.42
N TYR A 109 13.62 -14.87 -34.24
CA TYR A 109 14.42 -16.09 -34.03
C TYR A 109 15.73 -15.74 -33.32
N GLY A 110 16.22 -16.65 -32.48
CA GLY A 110 17.54 -16.51 -31.88
C GLY A 110 17.99 -17.77 -31.14
N TRP A 111 19.21 -17.74 -30.62
CA TRP A 111 19.79 -18.86 -29.86
C TRP A 111 19.50 -18.72 -28.37
N ILE A 112 19.12 -19.83 -27.74
CA ILE A 112 19.13 -19.99 -26.28
C ILE A 112 20.50 -20.53 -25.86
N ASP A 113 20.94 -21.60 -26.53
CA ASP A 113 22.27 -22.17 -26.42
C ASP A 113 22.76 -22.60 -27.81
N GLN A 114 23.62 -21.79 -28.40
CA GLN A 114 24.17 -22.04 -29.73
C GLN A 114 25.11 -23.25 -29.78
N LYS A 115 25.77 -23.62 -28.65
CA LYS A 115 26.70 -24.75 -28.61
C LYS A 115 25.96 -26.08 -28.62
N ASN A 116 24.84 -26.15 -27.91
CA ASN A 116 23.96 -27.31 -27.88
C ASN A 116 22.86 -27.29 -28.97
N GLY A 117 22.89 -26.31 -29.88
CA GLY A 117 21.94 -26.21 -30.99
C GLY A 117 20.50 -25.85 -30.58
N VAL A 118 20.31 -25.23 -29.41
CA VAL A 118 18.99 -24.86 -28.88
C VAL A 118 18.65 -23.43 -29.28
N ALA A 119 17.63 -23.27 -30.12
CA ALA A 119 17.12 -21.98 -30.59
C ALA A 119 15.67 -21.73 -30.12
N TYR A 120 15.32 -20.46 -29.96
CA TYR A 120 13.92 -20.01 -29.89
C TYR A 120 13.43 -19.55 -31.26
N MET A 121 12.11 -19.54 -31.41
CA MET A 121 11.42 -19.12 -32.63
C MET A 121 10.25 -18.17 -32.29
N PRO A 122 9.77 -17.35 -33.24
CA PRO A 122 8.63 -16.47 -33.02
C PRO A 122 7.41 -17.24 -32.52
N ILE A 123 6.72 -16.71 -31.51
CA ILE A 123 5.64 -17.41 -30.83
C ILE A 123 4.46 -17.73 -31.77
N GLU A 124 4.20 -16.89 -32.76
CA GLU A 124 3.24 -17.14 -33.87
C GLU A 124 3.57 -18.45 -34.59
N LYS A 125 4.84 -18.62 -34.95
CA LYS A 125 5.30 -19.82 -35.66
C LYS A 125 5.38 -21.04 -34.75
N ALA A 126 5.68 -20.87 -33.46
CA ALA A 126 5.57 -21.95 -32.48
C ALA A 126 4.11 -22.44 -32.36
N LYS A 127 3.14 -21.52 -32.28
CA LYS A 127 1.70 -21.84 -32.23
C LYS A 127 1.23 -22.58 -33.50
N GLU A 128 1.60 -22.10 -34.69
CA GLU A 128 1.31 -22.78 -35.96
C GLU A 128 1.87 -24.21 -35.99
N LEU A 129 3.15 -24.37 -35.64
CA LEU A 129 3.85 -25.66 -35.65
C LEU A 129 3.33 -26.65 -34.60
N LEU A 130 2.81 -26.16 -33.47
CA LEU A 130 2.17 -26.98 -32.44
C LEU A 130 0.77 -27.45 -32.89
N LEU A 131 -0.03 -26.57 -33.50
CA LEU A 131 -1.33 -26.94 -34.06
C LEU A 131 -1.19 -27.98 -35.19
N GLN A 132 -0.18 -27.84 -36.06
CA GLN A 132 0.10 -28.81 -37.13
C GLN A 132 0.55 -30.19 -36.61
N ARG A 133 1.30 -30.23 -35.50
CA ARG A 133 1.74 -31.49 -34.87
C ARG A 133 0.68 -32.12 -33.97
N GLY A 134 -0.35 -31.36 -33.61
CA GLY A 134 -1.27 -31.69 -32.52
C GLY A 134 -0.66 -31.39 -31.15
N LEU A 135 -1.53 -31.10 -30.18
CA LEU A 135 -1.12 -31.05 -28.78
C LEU A 135 -0.78 -32.48 -28.31
N PRO A 136 0.27 -32.68 -27.50
CA PRO A 136 0.56 -33.99 -26.92
C PRO A 136 -0.58 -34.38 -25.99
N ALA A 137 -1.43 -35.30 -26.44
CA ALA A 137 -2.43 -35.92 -25.60
C ALA A 137 -1.69 -36.71 -24.51
N ARG A 138 -1.84 -36.30 -23.25
CA ARG A 138 -1.52 -37.17 -22.13
C ARG A 138 -2.35 -38.43 -22.31
N ALA A 139 -1.71 -39.60 -22.34
CA ALA A 139 -2.44 -40.86 -22.35
C ALA A 139 -3.49 -40.82 -21.24
N SER A 140 -4.75 -41.15 -21.58
CA SER A 140 -5.86 -41.11 -20.64
C SER A 140 -5.42 -41.79 -19.35
N ALA A 141 -5.42 -41.06 -18.24
CA ALA A 141 -5.15 -41.66 -16.94
C ALA A 141 -6.15 -42.80 -16.78
N ASP A 142 -5.65 -44.02 -16.55
CA ASP A 142 -6.50 -45.19 -16.44
C ASP A 142 -7.54 -44.92 -15.35
N VAL A 143 -8.83 -45.04 -15.67
CA VAL A 143 -9.93 -44.51 -14.83
C VAL A 143 -10.25 -45.48 -13.69
N MET A 144 -9.21 -46.19 -13.20
CA MET A 144 -9.26 -47.26 -12.20
C MET A 144 -8.19 -47.07 -11.11
N GLU A 145 -7.93 -45.83 -10.68
CA GLU A 145 -7.33 -45.59 -9.37
C GLU A 145 -8.00 -44.38 -8.69
N GLY A 146 -8.73 -44.65 -7.61
CA GLY A 146 -9.52 -43.63 -6.92
C GLY A 146 -8.68 -42.63 -6.12
N THR A 147 -9.04 -41.36 -6.20
CA THR A 147 -8.82 -40.36 -5.13
C THR A 147 -7.39 -39.84 -4.91
N TYR A 148 -6.55 -39.75 -5.94
CA TYR A 148 -5.27 -38.99 -5.86
C TYR A 148 -5.03 -38.06 -7.06
N VAL A 149 -5.95 -37.13 -7.32
CA VAL A 149 -5.62 -35.97 -8.16
C VAL A 149 -4.80 -34.99 -7.32
N ALA A 150 -3.49 -34.98 -7.52
CA ALA A 150 -2.63 -33.91 -7.03
C ALA A 150 -3.02 -32.59 -7.72
N SER A 151 -3.63 -31.67 -6.97
CA SER A 151 -3.80 -30.27 -7.39
C SER A 151 -2.42 -29.66 -7.61
N SER A 152 -1.95 -29.70 -8.86
CA SER A 152 -0.75 -29.01 -9.32
C SER A 152 -1.15 -27.63 -9.85
N GLY A 153 -1.68 -26.81 -8.95
CA GLY A 153 -2.25 -25.50 -9.28
C GLY A 153 -2.26 -24.47 -8.15
N GLU A 154 -1.86 -24.81 -6.92
CA GLU A 154 -1.90 -23.88 -5.78
C GLU A 154 -0.51 -23.46 -5.32
N SER A 155 -0.26 -22.17 -5.55
CA SER A 155 0.79 -21.28 -5.03
C SER A 155 1.68 -21.81 -3.90
N ASP A 156 2.99 -21.65 -4.07
CA ASP A 156 4.04 -21.87 -3.05
C ASP A 156 3.90 -20.94 -1.83
N GLY A 157 2.92 -21.25 -0.97
CA GLY A 157 2.68 -20.63 0.33
C GLY A 157 3.42 -21.31 1.48
N GLY A 158 4.51 -22.02 1.21
CA GLY A 158 5.45 -22.55 2.20
C GLY A 158 4.87 -23.51 3.27
N ARG A 159 3.69 -24.11 3.04
CA ARG A 159 2.95 -24.88 4.05
C ARG A 159 2.72 -26.33 3.63
N SER A 160 3.70 -27.19 3.89
CA SER A 160 3.51 -28.64 3.79
C SER A 160 2.60 -29.14 4.92
N ILE A 161 1.38 -29.56 4.58
CA ILE A 161 0.54 -30.35 5.48
C ILE A 161 0.95 -31.82 5.30
N PRO A 162 1.46 -32.52 6.33
CA PRO A 162 1.72 -33.95 6.22
C PRO A 162 0.39 -34.71 6.04
N ALA A 163 0.36 -35.69 5.14
CA ALA A 163 -0.82 -36.51 4.90
C ALA A 163 -1.28 -37.16 6.21
N GLY A 164 -2.57 -37.02 6.52
CA GLY A 164 -3.12 -37.35 7.82
C GLY A 164 -2.94 -38.83 8.19
N GLN A 165 -2.49 -39.06 9.43
CA GLN A 165 -2.61 -40.36 10.09
C GLN A 165 -4.09 -40.79 10.05
N PRO A 166 -4.45 -42.04 9.70
CA PRO A 166 -5.84 -42.48 9.77
C PRO A 166 -6.36 -42.35 11.20
N ASP A 167 -7.52 -41.69 11.35
CA ASP A 167 -8.12 -41.34 12.64
C ASP A 167 -8.53 -42.62 13.39
N GLN A 168 -7.92 -42.86 14.56
CA GLN A 168 -8.15 -44.08 15.36
C GLN A 168 -9.17 -43.88 16.49
N SER A 169 -9.89 -42.75 16.52
CA SER A 169 -10.74 -42.39 17.65
C SER A 169 -12.13 -43.06 17.66
N SER A 170 -12.26 -44.33 17.25
CA SER A 170 -13.53 -45.08 17.35
C SER A 170 -13.43 -46.62 17.29
N ALA A 171 -12.88 -47.28 18.32
CA ALA A 171 -13.19 -48.70 18.61
C ALA A 171 -12.78 -49.12 20.04
N VAL A 172 -13.69 -49.01 21.02
CA VAL A 172 -13.55 -49.69 22.33
C VAL A 172 -14.64 -50.76 22.43
N ALA A 173 -14.28 -52.05 22.35
CA ALA A 173 -15.10 -53.15 22.87
C ALA A 173 -14.33 -54.50 22.98
N ALA A 174 -14.54 -55.18 24.11
CA ALA A 174 -14.42 -56.63 24.34
C ALA A 174 -13.06 -57.36 24.17
N LYS A 175 -12.53 -57.83 25.31
CA LYS A 175 -11.42 -58.79 25.47
C LYS A 175 -11.96 -60.17 25.87
N PRO A 176 -11.33 -61.26 25.42
CA PRO A 176 -11.11 -62.43 26.30
C PRO A 176 -9.62 -62.84 26.40
N ALA A 177 -9.26 -63.54 27.48
CA ALA A 177 -7.94 -64.12 27.81
C ALA A 177 -8.15 -65.23 28.87
N PRO A 178 -7.11 -65.97 29.36
CA PRO A 178 -5.71 -66.15 28.93
C PRO A 178 -5.61 -67.53 28.23
N PRO A 179 -4.79 -68.58 28.57
CA PRO A 179 -3.59 -68.80 29.43
C PRO A 179 -2.28 -68.90 28.58
N SER A 180 -1.05 -69.12 29.08
CA SER A 180 -0.40 -69.07 30.41
C SER A 180 1.13 -68.85 30.23
N THR A 181 1.80 -68.31 31.25
CA THR A 181 3.22 -67.88 31.25
C THR A 181 4.19 -68.98 31.80
N PRO A 182 5.46 -68.68 32.14
CA PRO A 182 6.75 -68.83 31.42
C PRO A 182 7.55 -70.09 31.92
N PRO A 183 8.89 -70.10 32.21
CA PRO A 183 10.11 -69.44 31.68
C PRO A 183 11.25 -70.44 31.31
N ALA A 184 12.42 -69.98 30.82
CA ALA A 184 13.76 -70.44 31.28
C ALA A 184 14.97 -69.80 30.53
N ALA A 185 16.08 -69.67 31.25
CA ALA A 185 17.31 -68.93 30.95
C ALA A 185 18.42 -69.67 30.15
N ALA A 186 19.52 -68.94 29.89
CA ALA A 186 20.92 -69.33 29.56
C ALA A 186 21.41 -68.85 28.17
N LYS A 187 22.68 -68.43 27.94
CA LYS A 187 23.88 -68.28 28.81
C LYS A 187 24.85 -67.21 28.23
N LYS A 188 25.84 -66.77 29.03
CA LYS A 188 26.86 -65.74 28.68
C LYS A 188 28.07 -66.26 27.88
N GLY A 189 28.75 -65.36 27.16
CA GLY A 189 30.16 -65.46 26.72
C GLY A 189 30.48 -64.47 25.57
N GLY A 190 31.63 -63.78 25.49
CA GLY A 190 32.84 -63.76 26.33
C GLY A 190 33.68 -62.48 26.13
N LEU A 191 34.84 -62.38 26.80
CA LEU A 191 35.62 -61.14 26.95
C LEU A 191 36.66 -60.85 25.84
N GLN A 192 36.87 -59.54 25.63
CA GLN A 192 38.14 -58.80 25.46
C GLN A 192 39.44 -59.54 25.07
N ALA A 193 40.17 -58.94 24.12
CA ALA A 193 41.63 -59.05 24.01
C ALA A 193 42.25 -57.69 23.63
N LEU A 194 43.06 -57.11 24.51
CA LEU A 194 43.90 -55.94 24.23
C LEU A 194 45.37 -56.35 24.41
N GLY A 195 46.01 -56.79 23.33
CA GLY A 195 47.40 -57.28 23.34
C GLY A 195 48.41 -56.15 23.17
N SER A 196 49.35 -56.02 24.10
CA SER A 196 50.47 -55.07 24.03
C SER A 196 51.81 -55.80 24.13
N LYS A 197 52.87 -55.10 23.68
CA LYS A 197 54.30 -55.28 24.04
C LYS A 197 55.12 -56.33 23.24
N PRO A 198 56.47 -56.16 23.18
CA PRO A 198 57.12 -56.08 21.86
C PRO A 198 58.49 -56.81 21.73
N LYS A 199 59.11 -56.59 20.55
CA LYS A 199 60.56 -56.46 20.30
C LYS A 199 61.45 -57.70 20.45
N ALA A 200 62.00 -58.12 19.31
CA ALA A 200 63.44 -58.32 19.14
C ALA A 200 63.90 -57.33 18.06
#